data_AF-A0A1I1DFD4-F1
#
_entry.id   AF-A0A1I1DFD4-F1
#
_cell.length_a   1.000
_cell.length_b   1.000
_cell.length_c   1.000
_cell.angle_alpha   90.00
_cell.angle_beta   90.00
_cell.angle_gamma   90.00
#
_symmetry.space_group_name_H-M   'P 1'
#
loop_
_entity.id
_entity.type
_entity.pdbx_description
1 polymer ?
#
loop_
_entity_poly.entity_id
_entity_poly.type
_entity_poly.pdbx_seq_one_letter_code
_entity_poly.pdbx_strand_id
1 'polypeptide(L)'
;MTPTSRWAELKRFVLEELRLLMTIKPSDRLWQMPFAAALATGLPLLVGAYFDHMNYGLVSSLGGLAFLYLPTTPMSHRMVTLMACAFAMTACYTLGLISHFFPLLMMPMLVFIAILTTMVCRFYAVGPPGSLFFIMAAAIGAYSPLEVLQVPLMVGLIAMGTLLACLIAFFYSIYTLRFRAPQPALPLPPASFDFVVFDSVVIGVFVGISLALAQALQLQKAYWVPVSCLAVIQGVSVRAVWSKQLHRVVGTGIGLLVAWALLLLPLDKWTISLMLMLLTLVIETAIVRHYAFAAIFITPLTILLVEAATLGQAALGPLMQARFFDTVLGCLVGLTGGICLHSVRFRDVVGGQMRRLIPSRFVR
;
A
#
# COMPACT_ATOMS: atom_id res chain seq x y z
N MET A 1 -15.83 -20.41 -36.21
CA MET A 1 -16.11 -19.52 -35.05
C MET A 1 -16.79 -18.27 -35.58
N THR A 2 -18.10 -18.12 -35.38
CA THR A 2 -18.89 -17.03 -35.96
C THR A 2 -18.80 -15.75 -35.12
N PRO A 3 -18.90 -14.55 -35.73
CA PRO A 3 -18.80 -13.25 -35.03
C PRO A 3 -19.80 -13.06 -33.88
N THR A 4 -20.94 -13.75 -33.93
CA THR A 4 -22.02 -13.70 -32.94
C THR A 4 -21.67 -14.37 -31.61
N SER A 5 -20.80 -15.40 -31.58
CA SER A 5 -20.37 -16.01 -30.32
C SER A 5 -19.39 -15.12 -29.56
N ARG A 6 -18.47 -14.45 -30.28
CA ARG A 6 -17.50 -13.51 -29.69
C ARG A 6 -18.18 -12.32 -29.03
N TRP A 7 -19.24 -11.79 -29.63
CA TRP A 7 -20.01 -10.68 -29.03
C TRP A 7 -20.77 -11.11 -27.78
N ALA A 8 -21.35 -12.32 -27.77
CA ALA A 8 -22.03 -12.86 -26.61
C ALA A 8 -21.06 -13.16 -25.46
N GLU A 9 -19.87 -13.69 -25.77
CA GLU A 9 -18.78 -13.90 -24.81
C GLU A 9 -18.26 -12.57 -24.23
N LEU A 10 -18.03 -11.57 -25.09
CA LEU A 10 -17.65 -10.22 -24.67
C LEU A 10 -18.70 -9.60 -23.74
N LYS A 11 -19.99 -9.69 -24.12
CA LYS A 11 -21.10 -9.16 -23.31
C LYS A 11 -21.18 -9.86 -21.95
N ARG A 12 -21.04 -11.18 -21.90
CA ARG A 12 -21.01 -11.95 -20.63
C ARG A 12 -19.82 -11.53 -19.77
N PHE A 13 -18.63 -11.41 -20.35
CA PHE A 13 -17.44 -10.96 -19.66
C PHE A 13 -17.61 -9.55 -19.07
N VAL A 14 -18.16 -8.61 -19.85
CA VAL A 14 -18.43 -7.24 -19.39
C VAL A 14 -19.48 -7.22 -18.28
N LEU A 15 -20.55 -8.00 -18.41
CA LEU A 15 -21.58 -8.11 -17.38
C LEU A 15 -21.04 -8.72 -16.07
N GLU A 16 -20.16 -9.72 -16.17
CA GLU A 16 -19.49 -10.31 -15.01
C GLU A 16 -18.54 -9.31 -14.33
N GLU A 17 -17.76 -8.55 -15.09
CA GLU A 17 -16.92 -7.48 -14.54
C GLU A 17 -17.76 -6.39 -13.87
N LEU A 18 -18.86 -5.95 -14.50
CA LEU A 18 -19.79 -5.00 -13.90
C LEU A 18 -20.43 -5.56 -12.61
N ARG A 19 -20.78 -6.85 -12.60
CA ARG A 19 -21.31 -7.51 -11.40
C ARG A 19 -20.25 -7.55 -10.29
N LEU A 20 -19.01 -7.89 -10.60
CA LEU A 20 -17.90 -7.87 -9.63
C LEU A 20 -17.63 -6.47 -9.10
N LEU A 21 -17.76 -5.45 -9.95
CA LEU A 21 -17.68 -4.02 -9.62
C LEU A 21 -18.87 -3.49 -8.80
N MET A 22 -19.97 -4.25 -8.69
CA MET A 22 -21.16 -3.87 -7.91
C MET A 22 -21.41 -4.78 -6.70
N THR A 23 -20.64 -5.86 -6.54
CA THR A 23 -20.89 -6.84 -5.48
C THR A 23 -20.31 -6.37 -4.14
N ILE A 24 -21.18 -6.04 -3.20
CA ILE A 24 -20.82 -5.67 -1.83
C ILE A 24 -20.67 -6.94 -0.99
N LYS A 25 -19.47 -7.16 -0.43
CA LYS A 25 -19.20 -8.28 0.49
C LYS A 25 -19.66 -7.94 1.92
N PRO A 26 -20.23 -8.89 2.67
CA PRO A 26 -20.46 -8.73 4.10
C PRO A 26 -19.12 -8.62 4.84
N SER A 27 -19.13 -7.91 5.97
CA SER A 27 -17.92 -7.66 6.76
C SER A 27 -18.19 -7.89 8.24
N ASP A 28 -17.39 -8.77 8.86
CA ASP A 28 -17.43 -9.04 10.31
C ASP A 28 -16.58 -8.05 11.12
N ARG A 29 -15.92 -7.10 10.44
CA ARG A 29 -15.06 -6.07 11.04
C ARG A 29 -15.88 -5.12 11.92
N LEU A 30 -15.42 -4.95 13.15
CA LEU A 30 -15.95 -3.97 14.10
C LEU A 30 -15.83 -2.54 13.56
N TRP A 31 -16.88 -1.73 13.73
CA TRP A 31 -16.89 -0.33 13.27
C TRP A 31 -15.85 0.54 14.02
N GLN A 32 -15.48 0.13 15.23
CA GLN A 32 -14.44 0.77 16.02
C GLN A 32 -13.06 0.66 15.36
N MET A 33 -12.85 -0.32 14.46
CA MET A 33 -11.58 -0.55 13.80
C MET A 33 -11.29 0.53 12.75
N PRO A 34 -12.19 0.83 11.78
CA PRO A 34 -12.05 2.01 10.91
C PRO A 34 -11.85 3.32 11.68
N PHE A 35 -12.55 3.51 12.80
CA PHE A 35 -12.42 4.72 13.61
C PHE A 35 -11.05 4.82 14.28
N ALA A 36 -10.55 3.73 14.86
CA ALA A 36 -9.22 3.69 15.45
C ALA A 36 -8.11 3.88 14.40
N ALA A 37 -8.29 3.34 13.18
CA ALA A 37 -7.39 3.60 12.06
C ALA A 37 -7.38 5.08 11.66
N ALA A 38 -8.57 5.70 11.56
CA ALA A 38 -8.70 7.13 11.27
C ALA A 38 -8.03 8.00 12.35
N LEU A 39 -8.16 7.64 13.63
CA LEU A 39 -7.44 8.30 14.72
C LEU A 39 -5.92 8.12 14.61
N ALA A 40 -5.44 6.92 14.30
CA ALA A 40 -4.01 6.62 14.19
C ALA A 40 -3.32 7.43 13.09
N THR A 41 -3.97 7.60 11.94
CA THR A 41 -3.45 8.44 10.85
C THR A 41 -3.78 9.93 11.05
N GLY A 42 -4.88 10.24 11.73
CA GLY A 42 -5.44 11.59 11.82
C GLY A 42 -4.89 12.48 12.92
N LEU A 43 -4.70 11.91 14.11
CA LEU A 43 -4.21 12.66 15.27
C LEU A 43 -2.85 13.34 15.01
N PRO A 44 -1.86 12.71 14.34
CA PRO A 44 -0.61 13.39 13.99
C PRO A 44 -0.82 14.66 13.15
N LEU A 45 -1.83 14.67 12.28
CA LEU A 45 -2.16 15.84 11.45
C LEU A 45 -2.78 16.95 12.28
N LEU A 46 -3.68 16.61 13.21
CA LEU A 46 -4.27 17.59 14.14
C LEU A 46 -3.19 18.21 15.04
N VAL A 47 -2.24 17.41 15.51
CA VAL A 47 -1.08 17.91 16.25
C VAL A 47 -0.21 18.81 15.37
N GLY A 48 0.10 18.39 14.14
CA GLY A 48 0.83 19.21 13.17
C GLY A 48 0.11 20.53 12.84
N ALA A 49 -1.22 20.50 12.72
CA ALA A 49 -2.05 21.70 12.52
C ALA A 49 -2.00 22.64 13.74
N TYR A 50 -2.08 22.08 14.94
CA TYR A 50 -2.01 22.87 16.17
C TYR A 50 -0.67 23.59 16.32
N PHE A 51 0.44 22.94 15.97
CA PHE A 51 1.78 23.53 16.03
C PHE A 51 2.19 24.30 14.76
N ASP A 52 1.31 24.47 13.77
CA ASP A 52 1.64 25.11 12.47
C ASP A 52 2.73 24.40 11.66
N HIS A 53 2.96 23.11 11.91
CA HIS A 53 3.91 22.25 11.21
C HIS A 53 3.19 21.08 10.53
N MET A 54 2.31 21.38 9.57
CA MET A 54 1.52 20.38 8.85
C MET A 54 2.39 19.30 8.18
N ASN A 55 3.54 19.70 7.62
CA ASN A 55 4.50 18.77 6.99
C ASN A 55 4.94 17.66 7.95
N TYR A 56 5.16 17.99 9.22
CA TYR A 56 5.53 17.00 10.24
C TYR A 56 4.36 16.07 10.58
N GLY A 57 3.14 16.63 10.62
CA GLY A 57 1.92 15.85 10.78
C GLY A 57 1.70 14.84 9.64
N LEU A 58 1.96 15.23 8.39
CA LEU A 58 1.83 14.36 7.20
C LEU A 58 2.82 13.18 7.26
N VAL A 59 4.09 13.46 7.57
CA VAL A 59 5.12 12.41 7.73
C VAL A 59 4.77 11.47 8.87
N SER A 60 4.32 12.00 10.01
CA SER A 60 3.92 11.18 11.15
C SER A 60 2.64 10.38 10.89
N SER A 61 1.71 10.91 10.10
CA SER A 61 0.48 10.22 9.66
C SER A 61 0.76 8.94 8.86
N LEU A 62 1.83 8.92 8.05
CA LEU A 62 2.29 7.68 7.38
C LEU A 62 2.61 6.58 8.41
N GLY A 63 3.18 6.95 9.56
CA GLY A 63 3.39 6.07 10.71
C GLY A 63 2.10 5.44 11.25
N GLY A 64 0.99 6.20 11.19
CA GLY A 64 -0.35 5.76 11.59
C GLY A 64 -0.86 4.51 10.86
N LEU A 65 -0.42 4.31 9.61
CA LEU A 65 -0.79 3.15 8.79
C LEU A 65 -0.30 1.82 9.37
N ALA A 66 0.65 1.84 10.30
CA ALA A 66 1.07 0.65 11.05
C ALA A 66 -0.13 -0.04 11.71
N PHE A 67 -1.12 0.73 12.18
CA PHE A 67 -2.33 0.22 12.84
C PHE A 67 -3.06 -0.83 12.00
N LEU A 68 -2.98 -0.75 10.67
CA LEU A 68 -3.66 -1.66 9.75
C LEU A 68 -3.07 -3.08 9.74
N TYR A 69 -1.90 -3.29 10.35
CA TYR A 69 -1.31 -4.61 10.56
C TYR A 69 -1.78 -5.32 11.84
N LEU A 70 -2.72 -4.74 12.60
CA LEU A 70 -3.21 -5.30 13.85
C LEU A 70 -3.99 -6.61 13.63
N PRO A 71 -3.49 -7.79 14.08
CA PRO A 71 -4.21 -9.05 13.91
C PRO A 71 -5.37 -9.18 14.92
N THR A 72 -6.21 -10.20 14.73
CA THR A 72 -7.37 -10.55 15.58
C THR A 72 -7.04 -11.59 16.68
N THR A 73 -5.75 -11.78 16.96
CA THR A 73 -5.18 -12.79 17.87
C THR A 73 -5.18 -12.34 19.35
N PRO A 74 -4.62 -13.11 20.32
CA PRO A 74 -4.46 -12.65 21.69
C PRO A 74 -3.55 -11.42 21.82
N MET A 75 -3.72 -10.68 22.93
CA MET A 75 -3.07 -9.38 23.18
C MET A 75 -1.56 -9.38 22.95
N SER A 76 -0.85 -10.39 23.46
CA SER A 76 0.60 -10.51 23.33
C SER A 76 1.03 -10.57 21.86
N HIS A 77 0.46 -11.50 21.09
CA HIS A 77 0.75 -11.64 19.66
C HIS A 77 0.37 -10.38 18.88
N ARG A 78 -0.79 -9.76 19.18
CA ARG A 78 -1.24 -8.52 18.53
C ARG A 78 -0.21 -7.40 18.62
N MET A 79 0.27 -7.15 19.84
CA MET A 79 1.20 -6.03 20.08
C MET A 79 2.59 -6.34 19.54
N VAL A 80 3.08 -7.58 19.67
CA VAL A 80 4.38 -7.97 19.10
C VAL A 80 4.39 -7.84 17.58
N THR A 81 3.36 -8.35 16.88
CA THR A 81 3.25 -8.21 15.42
C THR A 81 3.19 -6.74 15.02
N LEU A 82 2.37 -5.93 15.70
CA LEU A 82 2.23 -4.52 15.39
C LEU A 82 3.52 -3.73 15.61
N MET A 83 4.22 -3.97 16.73
CA MET A 83 5.51 -3.33 17.02
C MET A 83 6.59 -3.74 16.02
N ALA A 84 6.60 -5.00 15.59
CA ALA A 84 7.50 -5.46 14.52
C ALA A 84 7.19 -4.75 13.19
N CYS A 85 5.91 -4.59 12.83
CA CYS A 85 5.50 -3.82 11.65
C CYS A 85 5.85 -2.32 11.78
N ALA A 86 5.66 -1.72 12.97
CA ALA A 86 6.02 -0.32 13.25
C ALA A 86 7.53 -0.08 13.05
N PHE A 87 8.36 -0.97 13.60
CA PHE A 87 9.81 -0.94 13.42
C PHE A 87 10.18 -1.14 11.95
N ALA A 88 9.62 -2.14 11.27
CA ALA A 88 9.87 -2.41 9.87
C ALA A 88 9.49 -1.22 8.97
N MET A 89 8.36 -0.55 9.24
CA MET A 89 7.91 0.60 8.47
C MET A 89 8.82 1.81 8.68
N THR A 90 9.25 2.07 9.91
CA THR A 90 10.25 3.09 10.22
C THR A 90 11.57 2.80 9.50
N ALA A 91 12.05 1.56 9.56
CA ALA A 91 13.27 1.14 8.87
C ALA A 91 13.16 1.31 7.34
N CYS A 92 12.05 0.89 6.74
CA CYS A 92 11.81 1.04 5.30
C CYS A 92 11.80 2.52 4.89
N TYR A 93 11.17 3.39 5.67
CA TYR A 93 11.19 4.83 5.44
C TYR A 93 12.60 5.42 5.53
N THR A 94 13.37 5.06 6.57
CA THR A 94 14.76 5.49 6.74
C THR A 94 15.63 5.06 5.56
N LEU A 95 15.51 3.80 5.14
CA LEU A 95 16.25 3.28 3.99
C LEU A 95 15.84 3.97 2.68
N GLY A 96 14.55 4.29 2.52
CA GLY A 96 14.04 5.13 1.43
C GLY A 96 14.70 6.51 1.43
N LEU A 97 14.67 7.21 2.57
CA LEU A 97 15.31 8.53 2.74
C LEU A 97 16.81 8.50 2.40
N ILE A 98 17.55 7.50 2.87
CA ILE A 98 18.98 7.38 2.57
C ILE A 98 19.21 7.22 1.06
N SER A 99 18.32 6.50 0.37
CA SER A 99 18.44 6.30 -1.07
C SER A 99 18.20 7.57 -1.90
N HIS A 100 17.52 8.58 -1.34
CA HIS A 100 17.34 9.89 -1.98
C HIS A 100 18.68 10.56 -2.32
N PHE A 101 19.67 10.45 -1.42
CA PHE A 101 21.00 11.05 -1.60
C PHE A 101 21.84 10.37 -2.69
N PHE A 102 21.45 9.16 -3.11
CA PHE A 102 22.15 8.38 -4.10
C PHE A 102 21.15 7.90 -5.17
N PRO A 103 20.84 8.73 -6.18
CA PRO A 103 19.81 8.41 -7.18
C PRO A 103 20.02 7.06 -7.89
N LEU A 104 21.29 6.67 -8.10
CA LEU A 104 21.66 5.37 -8.68
C LEU A 104 21.30 4.17 -7.77
N LEU A 105 21.29 4.37 -6.44
CA LEU A 105 20.94 3.35 -5.46
C LEU A 105 19.43 3.29 -5.17
N MET A 106 18.65 4.31 -5.55
CA MET A 106 17.20 4.34 -5.28
C MET A 106 16.47 3.10 -5.80
N MET A 107 16.79 2.67 -7.03
CA MET A 107 16.19 1.50 -7.64
C MET A 107 16.57 0.18 -6.98
N PRO A 108 17.87 -0.18 -6.86
CA PRO A 108 18.25 -1.42 -6.20
C PRO A 108 17.80 -1.45 -4.74
N MET A 109 17.77 -0.29 -4.07
CA MET A 109 17.29 -0.21 -2.69
C MET A 109 15.80 -0.51 -2.57
N LEU A 110 14.96 0.08 -3.44
CA LEU A 110 13.52 -0.21 -3.42
C LEU A 110 13.23 -1.67 -3.79
N VAL A 111 13.98 -2.25 -4.74
CA VAL A 111 13.90 -3.68 -5.07
C VAL A 111 14.26 -4.54 -3.86
N PHE A 112 15.38 -4.23 -3.21
CA PHE A 112 15.83 -4.95 -2.01
C PHE A 112 14.77 -4.89 -0.89
N ILE A 113 14.25 -3.70 -0.59
CA ILE A 113 13.17 -3.52 0.40
C ILE A 113 11.94 -4.31 -0.02
N ALA A 114 11.55 -4.28 -1.30
CA ALA A 114 10.38 -4.98 -1.78
C ALA A 114 10.50 -6.50 -1.65
N ILE A 115 11.66 -7.07 -2.00
CA ILE A 115 11.94 -8.50 -1.82
C ILE A 115 11.91 -8.86 -0.34
N LEU A 116 12.67 -8.14 0.49
CA LEU A 116 12.84 -8.45 1.91
C LEU A 116 11.50 -8.36 2.66
N THR A 117 10.78 -7.25 2.52
CA THR A 117 9.51 -7.05 3.21
C THR A 117 8.44 -8.03 2.75
N THR A 118 8.38 -8.33 1.44
CA THR A 118 7.45 -9.34 0.90
C THR A 118 7.80 -10.73 1.42
N MET A 119 9.08 -11.07 1.48
CA MET A 119 9.56 -12.35 2.02
C MET A 119 9.20 -12.52 3.49
N VAL A 120 9.45 -11.49 4.31
CA VAL A 120 9.08 -11.48 5.74
C VAL A 120 7.57 -11.57 5.92
N CYS A 121 6.79 -10.78 5.17
CA CYS A 121 5.32 -10.83 5.25
C CYS A 121 4.78 -12.21 4.90
N ARG A 122 5.36 -12.87 3.89
CA ARG A 122 4.92 -14.19 3.45
C ARG A 122 5.37 -15.29 4.41
N PHE A 123 6.58 -15.19 4.96
CA PHE A 123 7.08 -16.11 5.98
C PHE A 123 6.19 -16.12 7.24
N TYR A 124 5.80 -14.94 7.73
CA TYR A 124 4.91 -14.80 8.88
C TYR A 124 3.41 -14.83 8.53
N ALA A 125 3.06 -15.12 7.26
CA ALA A 125 1.68 -15.12 6.76
C ALA A 125 0.89 -13.84 7.15
N VAL A 126 1.57 -12.69 7.12
CA VAL A 126 0.96 -11.38 7.39
C VAL A 126 -0.16 -11.15 6.39
N GLY A 127 -1.37 -10.94 6.90
CA GLY A 127 -2.55 -10.70 6.08
C GLY A 127 -2.49 -9.38 5.28
N PRO A 128 -3.51 -9.10 4.45
CA PRO A 128 -3.65 -7.80 3.81
C PRO A 128 -3.51 -6.67 4.84
N PRO A 129 -2.68 -5.64 4.59
CA PRO A 129 -2.17 -5.17 3.30
C PRO A 129 -0.85 -5.80 2.81
N GLY A 130 -0.29 -6.82 3.48
CA GLY A 130 0.96 -7.46 3.08
C GLY A 130 2.15 -6.48 3.09
N SER A 131 3.01 -6.47 2.07
CA SER A 131 4.17 -5.57 2.03
C SER A 131 3.87 -4.12 1.60
N LEU A 132 2.60 -3.77 1.36
CA LEU A 132 2.21 -2.53 0.68
C LEU A 132 2.69 -1.27 1.39
N PHE A 133 2.37 -1.11 2.67
CA PHE A 133 2.69 0.15 3.37
C PHE A 133 4.19 0.28 3.69
N PHE A 134 4.93 -0.82 3.79
CA PHE A 134 6.38 -0.77 3.95
C PHE A 134 7.07 -0.22 2.69
N ILE A 135 6.68 -0.74 1.53
CA ILE A 135 7.20 -0.30 0.24
C ILE A 135 6.72 1.12 -0.08
N MET A 136 5.49 1.48 0.29
CA MET A 136 4.98 2.84 0.16
C MET A 136 5.77 3.84 1.01
N ALA A 137 6.06 3.52 2.27
CA ALA A 137 6.89 4.36 3.13
C ALA A 137 8.30 4.54 2.53
N ALA A 138 8.94 3.47 2.06
CA ALA A 138 10.23 3.54 1.39
C ALA A 138 10.20 4.41 0.12
N ALA A 139 9.18 4.24 -0.73
CA ALA A 139 9.03 5.00 -1.96
C ALA A 139 8.81 6.50 -1.68
N ILE A 140 7.96 6.85 -0.71
CA ILE A 140 7.75 8.25 -0.31
C ILE A 140 9.04 8.85 0.25
N GLY A 141 9.77 8.12 1.10
CA GLY A 141 11.06 8.55 1.63
C GLY A 141 12.09 8.82 0.52
N ALA A 142 12.17 7.94 -0.49
CA ALA A 142 13.13 8.09 -1.60
C ALA A 142 12.91 9.33 -2.48
N TYR A 143 11.67 9.82 -2.56
CA TYR A 143 11.30 11.00 -3.33
C TYR A 143 11.07 12.26 -2.48
N SER A 144 11.46 12.24 -1.21
CA SER A 144 11.33 13.38 -0.31
C SER A 144 12.58 14.29 -0.41
N PRO A 145 12.47 15.52 -0.92
CA PRO A 145 13.61 16.42 -1.15
C PRO A 145 14.08 17.02 0.18
N LEU A 146 14.90 16.28 0.91
CA LEU A 146 15.34 16.64 2.27
C LEU A 146 16.86 16.80 2.34
N GLU A 147 17.29 17.74 3.18
CA GLU A 147 18.70 17.85 3.56
C GLU A 147 19.11 16.75 4.54
N VAL A 148 20.40 16.39 4.53
CA VAL A 148 20.95 15.31 5.39
C VAL A 148 20.65 15.55 6.87
N LEU A 149 20.68 16.81 7.32
CA LEU A 149 20.45 17.18 8.72
C LEU A 149 19.00 16.97 9.17
N GLN A 150 18.04 16.93 8.23
CA GLN A 150 16.61 16.74 8.52
C GLN A 150 16.23 15.26 8.59
N VAL A 151 17.12 14.34 8.17
CA VAL A 151 16.85 12.90 8.16
C VAL A 151 16.47 12.37 9.56
N PRO A 152 17.23 12.64 10.64
CA PRO A 152 16.86 12.14 11.97
C PRO A 152 15.51 12.66 12.46
N LEU A 153 15.17 13.92 12.12
CA LEU A 153 13.88 14.51 12.47
C LEU A 153 12.73 13.78 11.76
N MET A 154 12.84 13.56 10.45
CA MET A 154 11.79 12.88 9.67
C MET A 154 11.62 11.42 10.08
N VAL A 155 12.73 10.73 10.38
CA VAL A 155 12.71 9.37 10.96
C VAL A 155 12.07 9.37 12.36
N GLY A 156 12.37 10.38 13.19
CA GLY A 156 11.72 10.56 14.48
C GLY A 156 10.21 10.77 14.37
N LEU A 157 9.77 11.58 13.40
CA LEU A 157 8.34 11.87 13.18
C LEU A 157 7.54 10.64 12.75
N ILE A 158 8.08 9.83 11.82
CA ILE A 158 7.43 8.57 11.44
C ILE A 158 7.43 7.58 12.61
N ALA A 159 8.52 7.49 13.36
CA ALA A 159 8.61 6.62 14.54
C ALA A 159 7.57 7.00 15.58
N MET A 160 7.40 8.30 15.89
CA MET A 160 6.36 8.81 16.77
C MET A 160 4.94 8.49 16.26
N GLY A 161 4.72 8.56 14.95
CA GLY A 161 3.46 8.15 14.33
C GLY A 161 3.16 6.67 14.51
N THR A 162 4.17 5.80 14.32
CA THR A 162 4.02 4.36 14.56
C THR A 162 3.84 4.03 16.04
N LEU A 163 4.48 4.78 16.95
CA LEU A 163 4.30 4.65 18.40
C LEU A 163 2.86 5.00 18.79
N LEU A 164 2.32 6.09 18.24
CA LEU A 164 0.92 6.47 18.45
C LEU A 164 -0.04 5.40 17.93
N ALA A 165 0.24 4.83 16.75
CA ALA A 165 -0.53 3.71 16.22
C ALA A 165 -0.52 2.50 17.16
N CYS A 166 0.63 2.15 17.74
CA CYS A 166 0.75 1.10 18.76
C CYS A 166 -0.06 1.42 20.02
N LEU A 167 -0.04 2.68 20.49
CA LEU A 167 -0.80 3.12 21.66
C LEU A 167 -2.32 3.02 21.42
N ILE A 168 -2.80 3.50 20.27
CA ILE A 168 -4.21 3.40 19.89
C ILE A 168 -4.62 1.94 19.73
N ALA A 169 -3.76 1.11 19.12
CA ALA A 169 -3.99 -0.31 18.98
C ALA A 169 -4.03 -1.04 20.33
N PHE A 170 -3.24 -0.62 21.32
CA PHE A 170 -3.28 -1.16 22.68
C PHE A 170 -4.65 -0.91 23.32
N PHE A 171 -5.13 0.34 23.32
CA PHE A 171 -6.44 0.68 23.88
C PHE A 171 -7.60 0.03 23.10
N TYR A 172 -7.53 0.03 21.78
CA TYR A 172 -8.49 -0.68 20.94
C TYR A 172 -8.48 -2.19 21.21
N SER A 173 -7.31 -2.79 21.46
CA SER A 173 -7.20 -4.21 21.77
C SER A 173 -7.82 -4.55 23.12
N ILE A 174 -7.59 -3.73 24.15
CA ILE A 174 -8.26 -3.88 25.45
C ILE A 174 -9.78 -3.78 25.28
N TYR A 175 -10.26 -2.77 24.55
CA TYR A 175 -11.69 -2.58 24.32
C TYR A 175 -12.29 -3.78 23.59
N THR A 176 -11.68 -4.23 22.49
CA THR A 176 -12.24 -5.32 21.67
C THR A 176 -12.19 -6.68 22.34
N LEU A 177 -11.13 -6.99 23.07
CA LEU A 177 -10.99 -8.27 23.77
C LEU A 177 -11.95 -8.41 24.97
N ARG A 178 -12.53 -7.30 25.45
CA ARG A 178 -13.64 -7.36 26.44
C ARG A 178 -14.95 -7.87 25.83
N PHE A 179 -15.17 -7.66 24.53
CA PHE A 179 -16.44 -7.99 23.86
C PHE A 179 -16.34 -9.18 22.91
N ARG A 180 -15.15 -9.53 22.42
CA ARG A 180 -14.92 -10.65 21.51
C ARG A 180 -13.75 -11.49 21.97
N ALA A 181 -13.96 -12.81 22.03
CA ALA A 181 -12.89 -13.76 22.29
C ALA A 181 -11.80 -13.66 21.19
N PRO A 182 -10.51 -13.71 21.56
CA PRO A 182 -9.43 -13.69 20.59
C PRO A 182 -9.49 -14.94 19.70
N GLN A 183 -9.20 -14.77 18.41
CA GLN A 183 -8.99 -15.90 17.52
C GLN A 183 -7.63 -16.55 17.85
N PRO A 184 -7.51 -17.89 17.83
CA PRO A 184 -6.22 -18.53 18.04
C PRO A 184 -5.24 -18.10 16.96
N ALA A 185 -3.97 -17.91 17.34
CA ALA A 185 -2.91 -17.70 16.36
C ALA A 185 -2.75 -18.98 15.54
N LEU A 186 -3.13 -18.93 14.26
CA LEU A 186 -3.00 -20.08 13.38
C LEU A 186 -1.52 -20.46 13.24
N PRO A 187 -1.19 -21.76 13.19
CA PRO A 187 0.17 -22.19 12.92
C PRO A 187 0.63 -21.65 11.57
N LEU A 188 1.91 -21.26 11.50
CA LEU A 188 2.49 -20.74 10.27
C LEU A 188 2.42 -21.81 9.18
N PRO A 189 2.01 -21.46 7.95
CA PRO A 189 2.07 -22.39 6.84
C PRO A 189 3.51 -22.83 6.59
N PRO A 190 3.75 -24.03 6.04
CA PRO A 190 5.10 -24.50 5.76
C PRO A 190 5.82 -23.52 4.83
N ALA A 191 6.98 -23.05 5.25
CA ALA A 191 7.81 -22.11 4.51
C ALA A 191 8.41 -22.80 3.27
N SER A 192 7.65 -22.84 2.17
CA SER A 192 8.14 -23.36 0.90
C SER A 192 8.97 -22.32 0.15
N PHE A 193 9.99 -22.78 -0.57
CA PHE A 193 10.82 -21.93 -1.41
C PHE A 193 10.00 -21.13 -2.42
N ASP A 194 9.02 -21.78 -3.06
CA ASP A 194 8.19 -21.15 -4.09
C ASP A 194 7.32 -20.04 -3.51
N PHE A 195 6.70 -20.29 -2.36
CA PHE A 195 5.85 -19.30 -1.72
C PHE A 195 6.67 -18.17 -1.09
N VAL A 196 7.74 -18.45 -0.36
CA VAL A 196 8.43 -17.41 0.42
C VAL A 196 9.47 -16.67 -0.41
N VAL A 197 10.31 -17.37 -1.17
CA VAL A 197 11.47 -16.77 -1.84
C VAL A 197 11.13 -16.40 -3.28
N PHE A 198 10.68 -17.36 -4.10
CA PHE A 198 10.43 -17.14 -5.53
C PHE A 198 9.42 -16.02 -5.75
N ASP A 199 8.23 -16.12 -5.13
CA ASP A 199 7.19 -15.11 -5.30
C ASP A 199 7.66 -13.71 -4.83
N SER A 200 8.41 -13.63 -3.74
CA SER A 200 8.93 -12.34 -3.22
C SER A 200 9.97 -11.72 -4.14
N VAL A 201 10.87 -12.53 -4.72
CA VAL A 201 11.86 -12.06 -5.70
C VAL A 201 11.17 -11.57 -6.96
N VAL A 202 10.22 -12.32 -7.50
CA VAL A 202 9.47 -11.92 -8.69
C VAL A 202 8.70 -10.62 -8.43
N ILE A 203 7.99 -10.52 -7.29
CA ILE A 203 7.28 -9.30 -6.92
C ILE A 203 8.23 -8.11 -6.83
N GLY A 204 9.37 -8.26 -6.13
CA GLY A 204 10.35 -7.19 -5.99
C GLY A 204 10.99 -6.77 -7.31
N VAL A 205 11.25 -7.72 -8.23
CA VAL A 205 11.75 -7.42 -9.58
C VAL A 205 10.72 -6.62 -10.39
N PHE A 206 9.45 -7.01 -10.38
CA PHE A 206 8.42 -6.24 -11.11
C PHE A 206 8.17 -4.85 -10.50
N VAL A 207 8.27 -4.72 -9.17
CA VAL A 207 8.29 -3.40 -8.51
C VAL A 207 9.47 -2.57 -9.00
N GLY A 208 10.67 -3.15 -9.09
CA GLY A 208 11.85 -2.50 -9.67
C GLY A 208 11.68 -2.08 -11.12
N ILE A 209 11.19 -2.99 -11.98
CA ILE A 209 10.90 -2.71 -13.40
C ILE A 209 9.92 -1.55 -13.53
N SER A 210 8.88 -1.51 -12.69
CA SER A 210 7.91 -0.42 -12.72
C SER A 210 8.56 0.94 -12.41
N LEU A 211 9.49 0.99 -11.46
CA LEU A 211 10.26 2.19 -11.16
C LEU A 211 11.26 2.52 -12.28
N ALA A 212 11.91 1.52 -12.88
CA ALA A 212 12.81 1.66 -14.04
C ALA A 212 12.12 2.34 -15.21
N LEU A 213 10.93 1.86 -15.56
CA LEU A 213 10.11 2.42 -16.62
C LEU A 213 9.69 3.85 -16.29
N ALA A 214 9.30 4.12 -15.04
CA ALA A 214 8.94 5.46 -14.62
C ALA A 214 10.09 6.47 -14.72
N GLN A 215 11.30 6.06 -14.36
CA GLN A 215 12.51 6.88 -14.52
C GLN A 215 12.91 7.06 -15.98
N ALA A 216 12.79 6.00 -16.80
CA ALA A 216 13.06 6.08 -18.24
C ALA A 216 12.09 7.05 -18.95
N LEU A 217 10.85 7.15 -18.46
CA LEU A 217 9.85 8.13 -18.89
C LEU A 217 10.02 9.51 -18.25
N GLN A 218 11.08 9.72 -17.46
CA GLN A 218 11.41 10.99 -16.78
C GLN A 218 10.27 11.54 -15.90
N LEU A 219 9.51 10.66 -15.24
CA LEU A 219 8.47 11.06 -14.30
C LEU A 219 9.10 11.67 -13.03
N GLN A 220 8.69 12.88 -12.65
CA GLN A 220 9.33 13.62 -11.54
C GLN A 220 9.17 12.96 -10.17
N LYS A 221 7.99 12.38 -9.91
CA LYS A 221 7.57 11.87 -8.59
C LYS A 221 7.03 10.45 -8.70
N ALA A 222 7.84 9.53 -9.20
CA ALA A 222 7.42 8.17 -9.58
C ALA A 222 7.12 7.21 -8.42
N TYR A 223 7.02 7.68 -7.16
CA TYR A 223 6.81 6.80 -5.99
C TYR A 223 5.49 6.01 -6.04
N TRP A 224 4.51 6.45 -6.83
CA TRP A 224 3.22 5.78 -6.95
C TRP A 224 3.16 4.62 -7.95
N VAL A 225 4.07 4.59 -8.92
CA VAL A 225 4.19 3.51 -9.90
C VAL A 225 4.49 2.16 -9.22
N PRO A 226 5.55 2.03 -8.38
CA PRO A 226 5.84 0.78 -7.67
C PRO A 226 4.75 0.38 -6.69
N VAL A 227 4.12 1.35 -6.01
CA VAL A 227 3.00 1.10 -5.09
C VAL A 227 1.79 0.54 -5.83
N SER A 228 1.48 1.07 -7.02
CA SER A 228 0.37 0.58 -7.84
C SER A 228 0.66 -0.79 -8.45
N CYS A 229 1.90 -1.03 -8.88
CA CYS A 229 2.37 -2.35 -9.31
C CYS A 229 2.19 -3.40 -8.21
N LEU A 230 2.67 -3.09 -7.01
CA LEU A 230 2.55 -3.97 -5.84
C LEU A 230 1.09 -4.22 -5.45
N ALA A 231 0.27 -3.18 -5.47
CA ALA A 231 -1.15 -3.30 -5.14
C ALA A 231 -1.85 -4.32 -6.07
N VAL A 232 -1.49 -4.39 -7.34
CA VAL A 232 -2.10 -5.28 -8.34
C VAL A 232 -1.50 -6.70 -8.32
N ILE A 233 -0.17 -6.82 -8.28
CA ILE A 233 0.53 -8.12 -8.44
C ILE A 233 0.23 -9.13 -7.32
N GLN A 234 -0.15 -8.67 -6.13
CA GLN A 234 -0.47 -9.50 -4.97
C GLN A 234 -1.81 -10.27 -5.09
N GLY A 235 -2.46 -10.29 -6.26
CA GLY A 235 -3.67 -11.06 -6.49
C GLY A 235 -3.44 -12.57 -6.41
N VAL A 236 -4.33 -13.28 -5.73
CA VAL A 236 -4.24 -14.76 -5.51
C VAL A 236 -4.42 -15.61 -6.76
N SER A 237 -4.90 -15.00 -7.86
CA SER A 237 -5.04 -15.63 -9.18
C SER A 237 -4.95 -14.56 -10.27
N VAL A 238 -4.70 -14.96 -11.51
CA VAL A 238 -4.69 -14.01 -12.66
C VAL A 238 -6.01 -13.23 -12.76
N ARG A 239 -7.15 -13.89 -12.50
CA ARG A 239 -8.46 -13.23 -12.49
C ARG A 239 -8.57 -12.20 -11.37
N ALA A 240 -8.03 -12.50 -10.19
CA ALA A 240 -7.98 -11.55 -9.08
C ALA A 240 -7.06 -10.35 -9.39
N VAL A 241 -5.91 -10.58 -10.01
CA VAL A 241 -5.00 -9.52 -10.48
C VAL A 241 -5.72 -8.61 -11.49
N TRP A 242 -6.39 -9.19 -12.48
CA TRP A 242 -7.16 -8.46 -13.49
C TRP A 242 -8.27 -7.59 -12.89
N SER A 243 -9.13 -8.18 -12.05
CA SER A 243 -10.20 -7.43 -11.38
C SER A 243 -9.65 -6.33 -10.48
N LYS A 244 -8.55 -6.59 -9.75
CA LYS A 244 -7.93 -5.59 -8.87
C LYS A 244 -7.30 -4.43 -9.65
N GLN A 245 -6.70 -4.70 -10.81
CA GLN A 245 -6.25 -3.66 -11.73
C GLN A 245 -7.42 -2.79 -12.22
N LEU A 246 -8.51 -3.40 -12.70
CA LEU A 246 -9.67 -2.64 -13.18
C LEU A 246 -10.23 -1.76 -12.05
N HIS A 247 -10.41 -2.33 -10.86
CA HIS A 247 -10.87 -1.59 -9.68
C HIS A 247 -9.92 -0.44 -9.32
N ARG A 248 -8.61 -0.64 -9.44
CA ARG A 248 -7.60 0.38 -9.15
C ARG A 248 -7.62 1.50 -10.18
N VAL A 249 -7.62 1.18 -11.47
CA VAL A 249 -7.61 2.19 -12.56
C VAL A 249 -8.92 2.98 -12.59
N VAL A 250 -10.08 2.30 -12.57
CA VAL A 250 -11.40 2.96 -12.56
C VAL A 250 -11.60 3.74 -11.27
N GLY A 251 -11.28 3.13 -10.12
CA GLY A 251 -11.37 3.78 -8.82
C GLY A 251 -10.49 5.03 -8.74
N THR A 252 -9.26 4.99 -9.26
CA THR A 252 -8.39 6.17 -9.32
C THR A 252 -8.93 7.22 -10.29
N GLY A 253 -9.42 6.85 -11.47
CA GLY A 253 -10.03 7.81 -12.38
C GLY A 253 -11.18 8.60 -11.74
N ILE A 254 -12.12 7.91 -11.08
CA ILE A 254 -13.24 8.56 -10.36
C ILE A 254 -12.71 9.31 -9.13
N GLY A 255 -11.77 8.72 -8.40
CA GLY A 255 -11.14 9.33 -7.22
C GLY A 255 -10.39 10.62 -7.53
N LEU A 256 -9.86 10.78 -8.74
CA LEU A 256 -9.29 12.04 -9.21
C LEU A 256 -10.38 13.11 -9.38
N LEU A 257 -11.57 12.78 -9.89
CA LEU A 257 -12.67 13.75 -9.93
C LEU A 257 -13.10 14.18 -8.52
N VAL A 258 -13.14 13.23 -7.58
CA VAL A 258 -13.41 13.53 -6.16
C VAL A 258 -12.33 14.41 -5.58
N ALA A 259 -11.04 14.09 -5.78
CA ALA A 259 -9.94 14.91 -5.29
C ALA A 259 -9.97 16.31 -5.88
N TRP A 260 -10.27 16.45 -7.18
CA TRP A 260 -10.46 17.75 -7.81
C TRP A 260 -11.55 18.55 -7.11
N ALA A 261 -12.72 17.96 -6.88
CA ALA A 261 -13.82 18.63 -6.19
C ALA A 261 -13.45 19.04 -4.75
N LEU A 262 -12.73 18.19 -4.02
CA LEU A 262 -12.27 18.49 -2.66
C LEU A 262 -11.24 19.63 -2.64
N LEU A 263 -10.37 19.72 -3.64
CA LEU A 263 -9.36 20.76 -3.76
C LEU A 263 -9.94 22.13 -4.19
N LEU A 264 -11.19 22.19 -4.63
CA LEU A 264 -11.92 23.45 -4.86
C LEU A 264 -12.45 24.07 -3.56
N LEU A 265 -12.51 23.31 -2.46
CA LEU A 265 -12.93 23.82 -1.17
C LEU A 265 -11.83 24.71 -0.56
N PRO A 266 -12.19 25.68 0.29
CA PRO A 266 -11.20 26.42 1.06
C PRO A 266 -10.54 25.49 2.09
N LEU A 267 -9.41 24.90 1.72
CA LEU A 267 -8.68 23.95 2.56
C LEU A 267 -7.70 24.67 3.47
N ASP A 268 -8.01 24.69 4.76
CA ASP A 268 -7.07 25.06 5.81
C ASP A 268 -6.48 23.81 6.49
N LYS A 269 -5.51 24.03 7.39
CA LYS A 269 -4.81 22.95 8.11
C LYS A 269 -5.77 22.03 8.90
N TRP A 270 -6.86 22.58 9.42
CA TRP A 270 -7.85 21.81 10.17
C TRP A 270 -8.75 21.00 9.25
N THR A 271 -9.24 21.60 8.17
CA THR A 271 -10.09 20.94 7.17
C THR A 271 -9.34 19.79 6.50
N ILE A 272 -8.05 19.96 6.16
CA ILE A 272 -7.21 18.88 5.61
C ILE A 272 -7.11 17.70 6.59
N SER A 273 -6.84 17.99 7.88
CA SER A 273 -6.71 16.96 8.91
C SER A 273 -8.02 16.18 9.10
N LEU A 274 -9.15 16.88 9.23
CA LEU A 274 -10.46 16.27 9.39
C LEU A 274 -10.89 15.49 8.14
N MET A 275 -10.57 15.99 6.96
CA MET A 275 -10.87 15.33 5.69
C MET A 275 -10.05 14.05 5.53
N LEU A 276 -8.76 14.06 5.88
CA LEU A 276 -7.93 12.85 5.88
C LEU A 276 -8.48 11.81 6.87
N MET A 277 -8.91 12.22 8.06
CA MET A 277 -9.57 11.33 9.03
C MET A 277 -10.85 10.72 8.46
N LEU A 278 -11.72 11.54 7.87
CA LEU A 278 -12.98 11.09 7.28
C LEU A 278 -12.72 10.12 6.12
N LEU A 279 -11.77 10.43 5.24
CA LEU A 279 -11.39 9.57 4.13
C LEU A 279 -10.83 8.24 4.64
N THR A 280 -9.95 8.22 5.64
CA THR A 280 -9.45 6.97 6.26
C THR A 280 -10.61 6.14 6.81
N LEU A 281 -11.54 6.77 7.53
CA LEU A 281 -12.72 6.08 8.08
C LEU A 281 -13.58 5.43 6.98
N VAL A 282 -13.86 6.18 5.90
CA VAL A 282 -14.63 5.69 4.75
C VAL A 282 -13.89 4.56 4.05
N ILE A 283 -12.59 4.71 3.80
CA ILE A 283 -11.76 3.69 3.14
C ILE A 283 -11.75 2.40 3.95
N GLU A 284 -11.48 2.46 5.25
CA GLU A 284 -11.37 1.26 6.09
C GLU A 284 -12.70 0.53 6.28
N THR A 285 -13.81 1.28 6.21
CA THR A 285 -15.17 0.71 6.18
C THR A 285 -15.47 0.06 4.81
N ALA A 286 -15.04 0.70 3.73
CA ALA A 286 -15.29 0.28 2.35
C ALA A 286 -14.40 -0.89 1.91
N ILE A 287 -13.12 -0.92 2.27
CA ILE A 287 -12.10 -1.79 1.66
C ILE A 287 -12.38 -3.27 1.85
N VAL A 288 -12.99 -3.63 2.99
CA VAL A 288 -13.42 -5.01 3.29
C VAL A 288 -14.69 -5.42 2.57
N ARG A 289 -15.52 -4.44 2.15
CA ARG A 289 -16.79 -4.67 1.47
C ARG A 289 -16.66 -4.60 -0.05
N HIS A 290 -15.95 -3.59 -0.56
CA HIS A 290 -15.81 -3.32 -1.98
C HIS A 290 -14.52 -2.54 -2.30
N TYR A 291 -13.56 -3.20 -2.94
CA TYR A 291 -12.25 -2.59 -3.24
C TYR A 291 -12.33 -1.42 -4.23
N ALA A 292 -13.14 -1.50 -5.29
CA ALA A 292 -13.26 -0.38 -6.26
C ALA A 292 -13.80 0.89 -5.60
N PHE A 293 -14.86 0.78 -4.78
CA PHE A 293 -15.40 1.88 -4.00
C PHE A 293 -14.34 2.46 -3.03
N ALA A 294 -13.58 1.62 -2.33
CA ALA A 294 -12.48 2.10 -1.50
C ALA A 294 -11.39 2.83 -2.33
N ALA A 295 -11.07 2.34 -3.52
CA ALA A 295 -10.08 2.95 -4.41
C ALA A 295 -10.44 4.38 -4.85
N ILE A 296 -11.74 4.70 -4.93
CA ILE A 296 -12.23 6.07 -5.18
C ILE A 296 -11.73 7.02 -4.10
N PHE A 297 -11.78 6.62 -2.83
CA PHE A 297 -11.38 7.48 -1.70
C PHE A 297 -9.89 7.38 -1.36
N ILE A 298 -9.23 6.25 -1.69
CA ILE A 298 -7.77 6.12 -1.51
C ILE A 298 -7.02 7.19 -2.31
N THR A 299 -7.48 7.51 -3.51
CA THR A 299 -6.83 8.51 -4.38
C THR A 299 -6.79 9.92 -3.76
N PRO A 300 -7.92 10.56 -3.38
CA PRO A 300 -7.90 11.86 -2.71
C PRO A 300 -7.13 11.81 -1.39
N LEU A 301 -7.27 10.73 -0.60
CA LEU A 301 -6.50 10.59 0.64
C LEU A 301 -5.00 10.66 0.37
N THR A 302 -4.51 9.90 -0.60
CA THR A 302 -3.07 9.84 -0.90
C THR A 302 -2.52 11.13 -1.51
N ILE A 303 -3.33 11.83 -2.30
CA ILE A 303 -2.96 13.15 -2.83
C ILE A 303 -2.83 14.14 -1.69
N LEU A 304 -3.85 14.22 -0.81
CA LEU A 304 -3.79 15.09 0.36
C LEU A 304 -2.63 14.69 1.30
N LEU A 305 -2.37 13.40 1.52
CA LEU A 305 -1.33 12.94 2.43
C LEU A 305 0.09 13.34 2.00
N VAL A 306 0.36 13.40 0.69
CA VAL A 306 1.72 13.68 0.17
C VAL A 306 1.86 15.10 -0.37
N GLU A 307 0.82 15.62 -1.01
CA GLU A 307 0.86 16.92 -1.69
C GLU A 307 0.21 18.03 -0.86
N ALA A 308 -0.41 17.77 0.32
CA ALA A 308 -0.96 18.85 1.16
C ALA A 308 0.06 19.93 1.52
N ALA A 309 1.33 19.56 1.63
CA ALA A 309 2.44 20.48 1.84
C ALA A 309 2.67 21.47 0.67
N THR A 310 2.25 21.10 -0.54
CA THR A 310 2.56 21.78 -1.82
C THR A 310 1.30 22.29 -2.54
N LEU A 311 0.09 22.08 -1.99
CA LEU A 311 -1.21 22.41 -2.61
C LEU A 311 -1.38 23.89 -3.02
N GLY A 312 -0.59 24.81 -2.49
CA GLY A 312 -0.62 26.23 -2.87
C GLY A 312 0.33 26.64 -4.01
N GLN A 313 1.21 25.73 -4.45
CA GLN A 313 2.30 26.03 -5.40
C GLN A 313 2.19 25.27 -6.72
N ALA A 314 1.51 24.12 -6.73
CA ALA A 314 1.43 23.24 -7.89
C ALA A 314 0.12 23.43 -8.68
N ALA A 315 0.22 23.44 -10.01
CA ALA A 315 -0.96 23.39 -10.87
C ALA A 315 -1.67 22.03 -10.69
N LEU A 316 -2.97 22.08 -10.35
CA LEU A 316 -3.78 20.89 -10.07
C LEU A 316 -3.84 19.92 -11.26
N GLY A 317 -4.00 20.42 -12.49
CA GLY A 317 -4.11 19.58 -13.69
C GLY A 317 -2.93 18.60 -13.91
N PRO A 318 -1.68 19.10 -14.00
CA PRO A 318 -0.50 18.25 -14.16
C PRO A 318 -0.32 17.21 -13.06
N LEU A 319 -0.62 17.56 -11.80
CA LEU A 319 -0.55 16.64 -10.67
C LEU A 319 -1.53 15.46 -10.83
N MET A 320 -2.75 15.77 -11.26
CA MET A 320 -3.80 14.77 -11.45
C MET A 320 -3.50 13.86 -12.65
N GLN A 321 -2.97 14.42 -13.73
CA GLN A 321 -2.52 13.67 -14.89
C GLN A 321 -1.35 12.73 -14.54
N ALA A 322 -0.36 13.22 -13.81
CA ALA A 322 0.77 12.41 -13.35
C ALA A 322 0.28 11.25 -12.47
N ARG A 323 -0.63 11.52 -11.53
CA ARG A 323 -1.21 10.50 -10.64
C ARG A 323 -1.97 9.40 -11.40
N PHE A 324 -2.72 9.78 -12.44
CA PHE A 324 -3.41 8.81 -13.29
C PHE A 324 -2.40 7.96 -14.06
N PHE A 325 -1.42 8.60 -14.69
CA PHE A 325 -0.38 7.92 -15.47
C PHE A 325 0.42 6.94 -14.62
N ASP A 326 0.84 7.36 -13.42
CA ASP A 326 1.58 6.52 -12.46
C ASP A 326 0.80 5.25 -12.13
N THR A 327 -0.51 5.40 -11.92
CA THR A 327 -1.40 4.30 -11.56
C THR A 327 -1.56 3.34 -12.73
N VAL A 328 -1.78 3.85 -13.94
CA VAL A 328 -1.91 3.03 -15.15
C VAL A 328 -0.61 2.26 -15.41
N LEU A 329 0.53 2.94 -15.40
CA LEU A 329 1.83 2.33 -15.63
C LEU A 329 2.12 1.23 -14.60
N GLY A 330 1.94 1.53 -13.31
CA GLY A 330 2.12 0.54 -12.24
C GLY A 330 1.17 -0.64 -12.39
N CYS A 331 -0.11 -0.41 -12.73
CA CYS A 331 -1.08 -1.48 -12.95
C CYS A 331 -0.72 -2.38 -14.14
N LEU A 332 -0.21 -1.82 -15.23
CA LEU A 332 0.23 -2.60 -16.40
C LEU A 332 1.39 -3.52 -16.02
N VAL A 333 2.41 -2.98 -15.35
CA VAL A 333 3.56 -3.78 -14.88
C VAL A 333 3.11 -4.82 -13.85
N GLY A 334 2.23 -4.46 -12.93
CA GLY A 334 1.65 -5.38 -11.94
C GLY A 334 0.85 -6.52 -12.56
N LEU A 335 0.10 -6.26 -13.65
CA LEU A 335 -0.61 -7.29 -14.39
C LEU A 335 0.35 -8.26 -15.07
N THR A 336 1.36 -7.73 -15.77
CA THR A 336 2.37 -8.58 -16.43
C THR A 336 3.10 -9.45 -15.40
N GLY A 337 3.48 -8.88 -14.25
CA GLY A 337 4.07 -9.62 -13.15
C GLY A 337 3.14 -10.66 -12.55
N GLY A 338 1.85 -10.35 -12.41
CA GLY A 338 0.85 -11.31 -11.93
C GLY A 338 0.65 -12.48 -12.90
N ILE A 339 0.63 -12.22 -14.21
CA ILE A 339 0.56 -13.27 -15.24
C ILE A 339 1.80 -14.17 -15.18
N CYS A 340 2.99 -13.59 -15.03
CA CYS A 340 4.24 -14.35 -14.88
C CYS A 340 4.25 -15.18 -13.59
N LEU A 341 3.82 -14.61 -12.46
CA LEU A 341 3.78 -15.27 -11.16
C LEU A 341 2.89 -16.52 -11.15
N HIS A 342 1.76 -16.45 -11.84
CA HIS A 342 0.76 -17.54 -11.93
C HIS A 342 0.97 -18.47 -13.14
N SER A 343 1.96 -18.20 -14.00
CA SER A 343 2.28 -19.05 -15.15
C SER A 343 3.17 -20.22 -14.73
N VAL A 344 2.67 -21.44 -14.93
CA VAL A 344 3.41 -22.69 -14.63
C VAL A 344 4.75 -22.73 -15.36
N ARG A 345 4.76 -22.40 -16.66
CA ARG A 345 5.98 -22.39 -17.48
C ARG A 345 7.03 -21.42 -16.97
N PHE A 346 6.60 -20.24 -16.52
CA PHE A 346 7.51 -19.22 -15.99
C PHE A 346 8.13 -19.68 -14.66
N ARG A 347 7.30 -20.28 -13.78
CA ARG A 347 7.76 -20.88 -12.52
C ARG A 347 8.77 -22.00 -12.75
N ASP A 348 8.55 -22.88 -13.71
CA ASP A 348 9.46 -24.00 -13.98
C ASP A 348 10.82 -23.52 -14.48
N VAL A 349 10.83 -22.56 -15.42
CA VAL A 349 12.06 -22.04 -16.02
C VAL A 349 12.85 -21.19 -15.02
N VAL A 350 12.22 -20.17 -14.44
CA VAL A 350 12.91 -19.21 -13.56
C VAL A 350 13.14 -19.82 -12.18
N GLY A 351 12.18 -20.57 -11.64
CA GLY A 351 12.32 -21.27 -10.37
C GLY A 351 13.41 -22.33 -10.43
N GLY A 352 13.53 -23.06 -11.55
CA GLY A 352 14.62 -24.00 -11.79
C GLY A 352 16.00 -23.33 -11.78
N GLN A 353 16.13 -22.14 -12.37
CA GLN A 353 17.38 -21.37 -12.33
C GLN A 353 17.70 -20.84 -10.92
N MET A 354 16.71 -20.30 -10.22
CA MET A 354 16.92 -19.78 -8.86
C MET A 354 17.29 -20.87 -7.86
N ARG A 355 16.68 -22.05 -7.96
CA ARG A 355 17.02 -23.21 -7.10
C ARG A 355 18.46 -23.68 -7.31
N ARG A 356 19.02 -23.53 -8.51
CA ARG A 356 20.44 -23.87 -8.79
C ARG A 356 21.43 -22.91 -8.14
N LEU A 357 21.02 -21.66 -7.91
CA LEU A 357 21.85 -20.65 -7.26
C LEU A 357 21.88 -20.78 -5.73
N ILE A 358 20.97 -21.56 -5.15
CA ILE A 358 20.84 -21.73 -3.71
C ILE A 358 21.44 -23.08 -3.30
N PRO A 359 22.41 -23.09 -2.37
CA PRO A 359 23.02 -24.34 -1.95
C PRO A 359 21.96 -25.26 -1.33
N SER A 360 22.01 -26.54 -1.71
CA SER A 360 21.03 -27.60 -1.41
C SER A 360 20.72 -27.80 0.09
N ARG A 361 21.54 -27.25 0.98
CA ARG A 361 21.33 -27.20 2.43
C ARG A 361 20.13 -26.36 2.89
N PHE A 362 19.63 -25.44 2.07
CA PHE A 362 18.50 -24.56 2.42
C PHE A 362 17.16 -24.96 1.78
N VAL A 363 17.12 -26.05 1.01
CA VAL A 363 15.94 -26.48 0.22
C VAL A 363 15.22 -27.68 0.87
N ARG A 364 15.67 -28.16 2.04
CA ARG A 364 15.05 -29.27 2.78
C ARG A 364 13.93 -28.81 3.70
#